data_AF-A0A7W2NB06-F1
#
_entry.id   AF-A0A7W2NB06-F1
#
_cell.length_a   1.000
_cell.length_b   1.000
_cell.length_c   1.000
_cell.angle_alpha   90.00
_cell.angle_beta   90.00
_cell.angle_gamma   90.00
#
_symmetry.space_group_name_H-M   'P 1'
#
loop_
_entity.id
_entity.type
_entity.pdbx_description
1 polymer ?
#
loop_
_entity_poly.entity_id
_entity_poly.type
_entity_poly.pdbx_seq_one_letter_code
_entity_poly.pdbx_strand_id
1 'polypeptide(L)'
;MNKIFLMAFIGAVTFLAVSVCAKEVSLETGETFRQGNLTVTCGLTLAEDVPQALKDCQYWDDFNKKCLFEKQTYTYKNLQCVEECQYWEKFNSTCHYQTKCSFDSGHKSFVRTTCDKFDDFNNTCVKTNDIKIMQ
;
A
#
# COMPACT_ATOMS: atom_id res chain seq x y z
N MET A 1 25.59 19.90 67.67
CA MET A 1 26.40 20.50 66.57
C MET A 1 26.78 19.38 65.60
N ASN A 2 26.08 19.26 64.46
CA ASN A 2 26.49 18.56 63.22
C ASN A 2 25.35 18.74 62.20
N LYS A 3 25.48 19.68 61.26
CA LYS A 3 25.96 19.52 59.86
C LYS A 3 24.99 18.69 59.00
N ILE A 4 24.05 19.35 58.30
CA ILE A 4 24.13 19.86 56.91
C ILE A 4 23.38 18.92 55.95
N PHE A 5 22.27 19.46 55.43
CA PHE A 5 21.72 19.33 54.09
C PHE A 5 22.35 18.28 53.14
N LEU A 6 21.49 17.41 52.60
CA LEU A 6 21.58 17.01 51.19
C LEU A 6 20.20 16.58 50.68
N MET A 7 19.53 17.53 50.03
CA MET A 7 18.53 17.25 48.99
C MET A 7 19.25 16.61 47.79
N ALA A 8 18.67 15.59 47.17
CA ALA A 8 18.78 15.40 45.73
C ALA A 8 17.70 14.47 45.17
N PHE A 9 16.81 15.07 44.37
CA PHE A 9 16.26 14.56 43.11
C PHE A 9 15.40 13.28 43.14
N ILE A 10 14.09 13.48 43.38
CA ILE A 10 13.05 12.64 42.80
C ILE A 10 12.89 13.07 41.33
N GLY A 11 13.54 12.35 40.42
CA GLY A 11 13.35 12.49 38.98
C GLY A 11 11.99 11.94 38.57
N ALA A 12 10.98 12.80 38.50
CA ALA A 12 9.72 12.49 37.84
C ALA A 12 9.95 12.49 36.31
N VAL A 13 10.26 11.32 35.75
CA VAL A 13 10.20 11.10 34.30
C VAL A 13 8.72 11.06 33.92
N THR A 14 8.18 12.19 33.49
CA THR A 14 6.87 12.25 32.86
C THR A 14 6.97 11.60 31.49
N PHE A 15 6.48 10.36 31.40
CA PHE A 15 6.18 9.70 30.13
C PHE A 15 5.08 10.50 29.42
N LEU A 16 5.46 11.38 28.50
CA LEU A 16 4.53 11.91 27.49
C LEU A 16 4.23 10.77 26.50
N ALA A 17 3.28 9.91 26.87
CA ALA A 17 2.68 8.98 25.94
C ALA A 17 1.85 9.79 24.93
N VAL A 18 2.47 10.16 23.80
CA VAL A 18 1.74 10.77 22.69
C VAL A 18 0.89 9.66 22.06
N SER A 19 -0.38 9.59 22.44
CA SER A 19 -1.33 8.69 21.80
C SER A 19 -1.58 9.20 20.38
N VAL A 20 -0.91 8.59 19.40
CA VAL A 20 -1.24 8.77 17.98
C VAL A 20 -2.56 8.04 17.75
N CYS A 21 -3.68 8.73 17.95
CA CYS A 21 -5.00 8.20 17.66
C CYS A 21 -5.24 8.30 16.15
N ALA A 22 -5.36 7.15 15.47
CA ALA A 22 -5.92 7.11 14.13
C ALA A 22 -7.42 7.46 14.21
N LYS A 23 -7.86 8.43 13.39
CA LYS A 23 -9.27 8.81 13.28
C LYS A 23 -9.89 8.11 12.08
N GLU A 24 -10.90 7.29 12.32
CA GLU A 24 -11.68 6.67 11.26
C GLU A 24 -12.69 7.68 10.69
N VAL A 25 -12.85 7.69 9.36
CA VAL A 25 -13.78 8.56 8.65
C VAL A 25 -14.56 7.72 7.65
N SER A 26 -15.88 7.69 7.80
CA SER A 26 -16.78 7.07 6.82
C SER A 26 -17.19 8.11 5.78
N LEU A 27 -17.13 7.75 4.50
CA LEU A 27 -17.50 8.61 3.38
C LEU A 27 -18.60 7.96 2.55
N GLU A 28 -19.64 8.73 2.25
CA GLU A 28 -20.66 8.36 1.28
C GLU A 28 -20.18 8.57 -0.16
N THR A 29 -20.84 7.93 -1.12
CA THR A 29 -20.50 8.03 -2.54
C THR A 29 -20.57 9.48 -3.01
N GLY A 30 -19.50 9.97 -3.62
CA GLY A 30 -19.32 11.35 -4.07
C GLY A 30 -18.73 12.28 -3.01
N GLU A 31 -18.61 11.86 -1.75
CA GLU A 31 -18.03 12.69 -0.70
C GLU A 31 -16.50 12.77 -0.79
N THR A 32 -15.96 13.89 -0.33
CA THR A 32 -14.52 14.14 -0.30
C THR A 32 -14.09 14.57 1.10
N PHE A 33 -13.20 13.78 1.70
CA PHE A 33 -12.50 14.13 2.93
C PHE A 33 -11.21 14.90 2.63
N ARG A 34 -10.93 15.95 3.41
CA ARG A 34 -9.67 16.70 3.35
C ARG A 34 -9.09 16.90 4.75
N GLN A 35 -7.83 16.53 4.94
CA GLN A 35 -7.08 16.81 6.17
C GLN A 35 -5.62 17.12 5.84
N GLY A 36 -5.22 18.39 6.04
CA GLY A 36 -3.90 18.86 5.62
C GLY A 36 -3.72 18.70 4.11
N ASN A 37 -2.72 17.92 3.72
CA ASN A 37 -2.42 17.61 2.31
C ASN A 37 -3.12 16.32 1.81
N LEU A 38 -3.85 15.61 2.67
CA LEU A 38 -4.58 14.40 2.30
C LEU A 38 -5.96 14.78 1.76
N THR A 39 -6.28 14.33 0.54
CA THR A 39 -7.63 14.40 -0.05
C THR A 39 -8.07 13.00 -0.43
N VAL A 40 -9.21 12.54 0.06
CA VAL A 40 -9.80 11.23 -0.24
C VAL A 40 -11.20 11.46 -0.78
N THR A 41 -11.50 10.99 -1.99
CA THR A 41 -12.83 11.09 -2.60
C THR A 41 -13.42 9.70 -2.79
N CYS A 42 -14.64 9.47 -2.31
CA CYS A 42 -15.40 8.25 -2.53
C CYS A 42 -16.07 8.35 -3.91
N GLY A 43 -15.64 7.54 -4.88
CA GLY A 43 -16.18 7.56 -6.24
C GLY A 43 -17.52 6.84 -6.38
N LEU A 44 -18.22 7.06 -7.50
CA LEU A 44 -19.43 6.33 -7.88
C LEU A 44 -19.18 4.82 -7.87
N THR A 45 -20.13 4.07 -7.31
CA THR A 45 -20.23 2.62 -7.45
C THR A 45 -20.42 2.28 -8.93
N LEU A 46 -19.32 1.99 -9.61
CA LEU A 46 -19.36 1.25 -10.87
C LEU A 46 -20.03 -0.11 -10.57
N ALA A 47 -20.89 -0.55 -11.49
CA ALA A 47 -21.81 -1.70 -11.37
C ALA A 47 -21.40 -2.79 -10.36
N GLU A 48 -22.37 -3.35 -9.63
CA GLU A 48 -22.18 -4.33 -8.53
C GLU A 48 -21.25 -5.52 -8.83
N ASP A 49 -20.93 -5.78 -10.11
CA ASP A 49 -20.09 -6.89 -10.54
C ASP A 49 -18.71 -6.47 -11.11
N VAL A 50 -18.26 -5.23 -10.84
CA VAL A 50 -16.95 -4.72 -11.30
C VAL A 50 -15.99 -4.57 -10.12
N PRO A 51 -14.77 -5.11 -10.20
CA PRO A 51 -13.72 -4.85 -9.22
C PRO A 51 -13.39 -3.36 -9.07
N GLN A 52 -13.26 -2.92 -7.82
CA GLN A 52 -12.78 -1.58 -7.52
C GLN A 52 -11.26 -1.56 -7.52
N ALA A 53 -10.64 -0.54 -8.12
CA ALA A 53 -9.20 -0.40 -8.17
C ALA A 53 -8.71 0.75 -7.27
N LEU A 54 -7.73 0.47 -6.42
CA LEU A 54 -7.02 1.45 -5.61
C LEU A 54 -5.55 1.48 -6.04
N LYS A 55 -4.99 2.67 -6.19
CA LYS A 55 -3.55 2.86 -6.46
C LYS A 55 -2.83 3.29 -5.20
N ASP A 56 -1.63 2.75 -5.00
CA ASP A 56 -0.75 3.09 -3.88
C ASP A 56 0.71 3.09 -4.37
N CYS A 57 1.57 3.87 -3.71
CA CYS A 57 2.97 3.94 -4.12
C CYS A 57 3.77 2.75 -3.56
N GLN A 58 4.38 1.96 -4.44
CA GLN A 58 5.24 0.84 -4.04
C GLN A 58 6.69 1.29 -3.85
N TYR A 59 7.19 2.16 -4.73
CA TYR A 59 8.55 2.71 -4.64
C TYR A 59 8.50 4.22 -4.61
N TRP A 60 8.86 4.81 -3.47
CA TRP A 60 8.87 6.25 -3.25
C TRP A 60 10.30 6.79 -3.29
N ASP A 61 10.48 7.94 -3.94
CA ASP A 61 11.71 8.70 -3.94
C ASP A 61 11.63 9.80 -2.88
N ASP A 62 12.34 9.61 -1.77
CA ASP A 62 12.37 10.57 -0.68
C ASP A 62 13.07 11.88 -1.01
N PHE A 63 13.99 11.88 -1.96
CA PHE A 63 14.71 13.10 -2.34
C PHE A 63 13.85 13.97 -3.25
N ASN A 64 13.29 13.36 -4.32
CA ASN A 64 12.44 14.08 -5.27
C ASN A 64 10.97 14.16 -4.84
N LYS A 65 10.61 13.55 -3.71
CA LYS A 65 9.23 13.49 -3.17
C LYS A 65 8.21 13.05 -4.23
N LYS A 66 8.53 11.98 -4.95
CA LYS A 66 7.68 11.44 -6.02
C LYS A 66 7.57 9.93 -5.94
N CYS A 67 6.45 9.40 -6.43
CA CYS A 67 6.31 7.97 -6.61
C CYS A 67 7.05 7.54 -7.89
N LEU A 68 7.87 6.49 -7.77
CA LEU A 68 8.61 5.87 -8.87
C LEU A 68 7.83 4.71 -9.50
N PHE A 69 6.97 4.06 -8.72
CA PHE A 69 6.09 3.01 -9.21
C PHE A 69 4.82 2.89 -8.36
N GLU A 70 3.66 2.96 -9.01
CA GLU A 70 2.36 2.74 -8.38
C GLU A 70 1.97 1.27 -8.51
N LYS A 71 1.64 0.61 -7.38
CA LYS A 71 0.92 -0.67 -7.40
C LYS A 71 -0.58 -0.39 -7.46
N GLN A 72 -1.32 -1.33 -8.04
CA GLN A 72 -2.76 -1.26 -8.15
C GLN A 72 -3.40 -2.48 -7.47
N THR A 73 -4.31 -2.24 -6.53
CA THR A 73 -5.06 -3.28 -5.83
C THR A 73 -6.50 -3.29 -6.34
N TYR A 74 -6.91 -4.43 -6.88
CA TYR A 74 -8.28 -4.70 -7.28
C TYR A 74 -9.01 -5.44 -6.16
N THR A 75 -10.16 -4.93 -5.75
CA THR A 75 -10.99 -5.51 -4.70
C THR A 75 -12.35 -5.87 -5.28
N TYR A 76 -12.78 -7.11 -5.06
CA TYR A 76 -14.13 -7.58 -5.34
C TYR A 76 -14.63 -8.34 -4.12
N LYS A 77 -15.55 -7.73 -3.36
CA LYS A 77 -16.02 -8.25 -2.07
C LYS A 77 -14.83 -8.52 -1.13
N ASN A 78 -14.60 -9.78 -0.76
CA ASN A 78 -13.51 -10.19 0.13
C ASN A 78 -12.25 -10.65 -0.64
N LEU A 79 -12.27 -10.59 -1.97
CA LEU A 79 -11.12 -10.95 -2.79
C LEU A 79 -10.31 -9.71 -3.13
N GLN A 80 -8.99 -9.86 -3.06
CA GLN A 80 -8.03 -8.83 -3.46
C GLN A 80 -7.01 -9.42 -4.43
N CYS A 81 -6.71 -8.67 -5.49
CA CYS A 81 -5.64 -8.97 -6.42
C CYS A 81 -4.75 -7.73 -6.57
N VAL A 82 -3.43 -7.89 -6.45
CA VAL A 82 -2.50 -6.77 -6.49
C VAL A 82 -1.61 -6.88 -7.73
N GLU A 83 -1.65 -5.84 -8.56
CA GLU A 83 -0.66 -5.57 -9.59
C GLU A 83 0.46 -4.73 -8.98
N GLU A 84 1.57 -5.38 -8.67
CA GLU A 84 2.78 -4.74 -8.15
C GLU A 84 3.98 -5.11 -9.01
N CYS A 85 5.04 -4.31 -8.88
CA CYS A 85 6.33 -4.63 -9.45
C CYS A 85 6.97 -5.79 -8.68
N GLN A 86 7.30 -6.85 -9.40
CA GLN A 86 7.93 -8.04 -8.84
C GLN A 86 9.47 -7.97 -8.98
N TYR A 87 9.97 -7.35 -10.04
CA TYR A 87 11.40 -7.22 -10.32
C TYR A 87 11.77 -5.75 -10.52
N TRP A 88 12.25 -5.13 -9.44
CA TRP A 88 12.63 -3.71 -9.39
C TRP A 88 14.14 -3.53 -9.47
N GLU A 89 14.57 -2.71 -10.42
CA GLU A 89 15.96 -2.28 -10.53
C GLU A 89 16.12 -0.90 -9.90
N LYS A 90 16.83 -0.84 -8.77
CA LYS A 90 17.01 0.40 -8.00
C LYS A 90 17.83 1.48 -8.71
N PHE A 91 18.83 1.09 -9.51
CA PHE A 91 19.77 2.03 -10.11
C PHE A 91 19.07 2.93 -11.15
N ASN A 92 18.30 2.32 -12.04
CA ASN A 92 17.53 3.03 -13.06
C ASN A 92 16.11 3.38 -12.59
N SER A 93 15.70 2.91 -11.40
CA SER A 93 14.33 3.02 -10.90
C SER A 93 13.31 2.46 -11.90
N THR A 94 13.57 1.25 -12.38
CA THR A 94 12.77 0.60 -13.43
C THR A 94 12.13 -0.67 -12.90
N CYS A 95 10.85 -0.84 -13.18
CA CYS A 95 10.19 -2.12 -12.99
C CYS A 95 10.30 -2.97 -14.25
N HIS A 96 10.98 -4.11 -14.16
CA HIS A 96 11.18 -5.02 -15.29
C HIS A 96 10.05 -6.03 -15.45
N TYR A 97 9.27 -6.27 -14.39
CA TYR A 97 8.07 -7.08 -14.48
C TYR A 97 7.03 -6.64 -13.45
N GLN A 98 5.88 -6.20 -13.96
CA GLN A 98 4.68 -5.91 -13.17
C GLN A 98 3.73 -7.11 -13.27
N THR A 99 3.29 -7.60 -12.11
CA THR A 99 2.25 -8.63 -12.01
C THR A 99 0.92 -8.10 -12.56
N LYS A 100 0.11 -8.98 -13.15
CA LYS A 100 -1.17 -8.60 -13.78
C LYS A 100 -2.35 -9.28 -13.11
N CYS A 101 -3.46 -8.57 -12.98
CA CYS A 101 -4.71 -9.08 -12.45
C CYS A 101 -5.76 -9.10 -13.54
N SER A 102 -6.39 -10.25 -13.75
CA SER A 102 -7.57 -10.39 -14.61
C SER A 102 -8.74 -10.84 -13.76
N PHE A 103 -9.90 -10.21 -13.94
CA PHE A 103 -11.14 -10.60 -13.26
C PHE A 103 -12.02 -11.41 -14.19
N ASP A 104 -12.45 -12.57 -13.72
CA ASP A 104 -13.44 -13.41 -14.38
C ASP A 104 -14.79 -13.20 -13.68
N SER A 105 -15.72 -12.53 -14.37
CA SER A 105 -17.06 -12.25 -13.86
C SER A 105 -17.94 -13.52 -13.78
N GLY A 106 -17.71 -14.52 -14.63
CA GLY A 106 -18.44 -15.78 -14.61
C GLY A 106 -18.13 -16.61 -13.37
N HIS A 107 -16.87 -16.56 -12.92
CA HIS A 107 -16.40 -17.26 -11.72
C HIS A 107 -16.22 -16.37 -10.49
N LYS A 108 -16.46 -15.05 -10.62
CA LYS A 108 -16.29 -14.04 -9.55
C LYS A 108 -14.94 -14.17 -8.85
N SER A 109 -13.88 -14.35 -9.65
CA SER A 109 -12.53 -14.66 -9.16
C SER A 109 -11.49 -13.83 -9.90
N PHE A 110 -10.33 -13.64 -9.28
CA PHE A 110 -9.17 -13.07 -9.96
C PHE A 110 -8.21 -14.16 -10.41
N VAL A 111 -7.47 -13.86 -11.48
CA VAL A 111 -6.25 -14.55 -11.85
C VAL A 111 -5.12 -13.54 -11.79
N ARG A 112 -4.12 -13.82 -10.97
CA ARG A 112 -2.90 -13.04 -10.86
C ARG A 112 -1.78 -13.72 -11.62
N THR A 113 -1.31 -13.09 -12.69
CA THR A 113 -0.13 -13.54 -13.43
C THR A 113 1.12 -12.96 -12.79
N THR A 114 2.02 -13.84 -12.33
CA THR A 114 3.33 -13.51 -11.78
C THR A 114 4.43 -14.04 -12.68
N CYS A 115 5.65 -13.53 -12.50
CA CYS A 115 6.83 -14.14 -13.11
C CYS A 115 7.38 -15.23 -12.19
N ASP A 116 7.44 -16.46 -12.70
CA ASP A 116 7.99 -17.64 -12.00
C ASP A 116 9.49 -17.78 -12.23
N LYS A 117 9.95 -17.44 -13.44
CA LYS A 117 11.37 -17.43 -13.80
C LYS A 117 11.72 -16.16 -14.55
N PHE A 118 12.65 -15.41 -13.98
CA PHE A 118 13.17 -14.17 -14.53
C PHE A 118 14.62 -14.35 -14.99
N ASP A 119 14.97 -13.70 -16.09
CA ASP A 119 16.32 -13.64 -16.64
C ASP A 119 16.90 -12.26 -16.30
N ASP A 120 17.78 -12.22 -15.29
CA ASP A 120 18.41 -10.99 -14.82
C ASP A 120 19.38 -10.37 -15.83
N PHE A 121 19.91 -11.15 -16.78
CA PHE A 121 20.82 -10.61 -17.79
C PHE A 121 20.04 -9.81 -18.84
N ASN A 122 18.89 -10.34 -19.27
CA ASN A 122 18.03 -9.69 -20.26
C ASN A 122 16.93 -8.83 -19.63
N ASN A 123 16.82 -8.79 -18.30
CA ASN A 123 15.75 -8.14 -17.55
C ASN A 123 14.34 -8.54 -18.04
N THR A 124 14.13 -9.84 -18.30
CA THR A 124 12.87 -10.31 -18.88
C THR A 124 12.29 -11.50 -18.12
N CYS A 125 10.97 -11.56 -18.05
CA CYS A 125 10.31 -12.75 -17.55
C CYS A 125 10.26 -13.83 -18.63
N VAL A 126 10.89 -14.97 -18.35
CA VAL A 126 10.95 -16.10 -19.30
C VAL A 126 9.90 -17.17 -19.02
N LYS A 127 9.29 -17.16 -17.83
CA LYS A 127 8.18 -18.05 -17.47
C LYS A 127 7.23 -17.34 -16.51
N THR A 128 5.96 -17.29 -16.87
CA THR A 128 4.89 -16.78 -16.01
C THR A 128 4.18 -17.91 -15.28
N ASN A 129 3.49 -17.57 -14.20
CA ASN A 129 2.61 -18.44 -13.45
C ASN A 129 1.31 -17.72 -13.13
N ASP A 130 0.17 -18.40 -13.27
CA ASP A 130 -1.14 -17.86 -13.00
C ASP A 130 -1.66 -18.41 -11.67
N ILE A 131 -2.00 -17.50 -10.76
CA ILE A 131 -2.52 -17.81 -9.43
C ILE A 131 -3.98 -17.41 -9.41
N LYS A 132 -4.87 -18.40 -9.28
CA LYS A 132 -6.30 -18.14 -9.15
C LYS A 132 -6.63 -17.76 -7.71
N ILE A 133 -7.32 -16.64 -7.53
CA ILE A 133 -7.75 -16.09 -6.24
C ILE A 133 -9.27 -16.15 -6.21
N MET A 134 -9.81 -17.05 -5.39
CA MET A 134 -11.25 -17.29 -5.22
C MET A 134 -11.58 -17.45 -3.73
N GLN A 135 -12.88 -17.35 -3.40
CA GLN A 135 -13.37 -17.57 -2.03
C GLN A 135 -13.33 -19.05 -1.65
#